data_AF-A0A7V9IF62-F1
#
_entry.id   AF-A0A7V9IF62-F1
#
_cell.length_a   1.000
_cell.length_b   1.000
_cell.length_c   1.000
_cell.angle_alpha   90.00
_cell.angle_beta   90.00
_cell.angle_gamma   90.00
#
_symmetry.space_group_name_H-M   'P 1'
#
loop_
_entity.id
_entity.type
_entity.pdbx_description
1 polymer ?
#
loop_
_entity_poly.entity_id
_entity_poly.type
_entity_poly.pdbx_seq_one_letter_code
_entity_poly.pdbx_strand_id
1 'polypeptide(L)' 'MRVHVISDMEGVSGIVKGPQTSGGAPLYDEGRKLYTEEINA' A
#
# COMPACT_ATOMS: atom_id res chain seq x y z
N MET A 1 19.43 -9.15 15.39
CA MET A 1 18.68 -7.87 15.44
C MET A 1 17.23 -8.18 15.10
N ARG A 2 16.24 -7.62 15.79
CA ARG A 2 14.83 -7.69 15.35
C ARG A 2 14.41 -6.29 14.93
N VAL A 3 13.71 -6.17 13.81
CA VAL A 3 13.23 -4.91 13.26
C VAL A 3 11.71 -4.93 13.27
N HIS A 4 11.10 -3.85 13.73
CA HIS A 4 9.67 -3.64 13.66
C HIS A 4 9.41 -2.58 12.58
N VAL A 5 8.52 -2.90 11.64
CA VAL A 5 8.17 -2.03 10.51
C VAL A 5 6.71 -1.62 10.69
N ILE A 6 6.45 -0.32 10.61
CA ILE A 6 5.11 0.27 10.60
C ILE A 6 4.93 0.88 9.21
N SER A 7 3.86 0.50 8.52
CA SER A 7 3.61 0.89 7.14
C SER A 7 2.11 1.09 6.90
N ASP A 8 1.77 2.09 6.11
CA ASP A 8 0.40 2.45 5.71
C ASP A 8 0.31 2.65 4.18
N MET A 9 -0.89 2.68 3.62
CA MET A 9 -1.08 2.68 2.15
C MET A 9 -0.99 4.08 1.53
N GLU A 10 -1.40 5.13 2.23
CA GLU A 10 -1.52 6.49 1.70
C GLU A 10 -0.18 7.10 1.26
N GLY A 11 0.93 6.61 1.81
CA GLY A 11 2.29 7.09 1.51
C GLY A 11 3.03 6.31 0.42
N VAL A 12 2.46 5.22 -0.09
CA VAL A 12 3.11 4.34 -1.08
C VAL A 12 3.20 5.04 -2.42
N SER A 13 4.35 4.92 -3.08
CA SER A 13 4.55 5.45 -4.42
C SER A 13 3.53 4.87 -5.41
N GLY A 14 2.77 5.74 -6.07
CA GLY A 14 1.70 5.36 -7.01
C GLY A 14 0.31 5.22 -6.40
N ILE A 15 0.17 5.30 -5.07
CA ILE A 15 -1.13 5.53 -4.42
C ILE A 15 -1.41 7.04 -4.42
N VAL A 16 -2.27 7.47 -5.35
CA VAL A 16 -2.62 8.90 -5.56
C VAL A 16 -4.13 9.16 -5.55
N LYS A 17 -4.94 8.12 -5.37
CA LYS A 17 -6.40 8.18 -5.36
C LYS A 17 -6.92 7.45 -4.12
N GLY A 18 -7.86 8.08 -3.40
CA GLY A 18 -8.48 7.49 -2.21
C GLY A 18 -9.05 6.06 -2.39
N PRO A 19 -9.68 5.70 -3.53
CA PRO A 19 -10.16 4.33 -3.73
C PRO A 19 -9.06 3.25 -3.79
N GLN A 20 -7.78 3.61 -3.89
CA GLN A 20 -6.66 2.66 -3.82
C GLN A 20 -6.40 2.18 -2.37
N THR A 21 -6.85 2.91 -1.35
CA THR A 21 -6.69 2.54 0.07
C THR A 21 -7.99 2.00 0.69
N SER A 22 -9.11 2.05 -0.04
CA SER A 22 -10.42 1.63 0.45
C SER A 22 -10.76 0.19 0.06
N GLY A 23 -10.82 -0.71 1.04
CA GLY A 23 -11.18 -2.11 0.81
C GLY A 23 -12.55 -2.27 0.13
N GLY A 24 -12.61 -3.11 -0.90
CA GLY A 24 -13.81 -3.33 -1.71
C GLY A 24 -14.02 -2.33 -2.86
N ALA A 25 -13.18 -1.30 -2.95
CA ALA A 25 -13.16 -0.43 -4.13
C ALA A 25 -12.40 -1.08 -5.30
N PRO A 26 -12.77 -0.78 -6.56
CA PRO A 26 -12.13 -1.38 -7.73
C PRO A 26 -10.61 -1.19 -7.82
N LEU A 27 -10.07 -0.12 -7.21
CA LEU A 27 -8.64 0.22 -7.27
C LEU A 27 -7.83 -0.34 -6.09
N TYR A 28 -8.46 -1.00 -5.12
CA TYR A 28 -7.78 -1.51 -3.93
C TYR A 28 -6.77 -2.63 -4.25
N ASP A 29 -7.10 -3.49 -5.22
CA ASP A 29 -6.22 -4.59 -5.63
C ASP A 29 -4.91 -4.11 -6.27
N GLU A 30 -4.94 -2.95 -6.92
CA GLU A 30 -3.73 -2.29 -7.42
C GLU A 30 -2.93 -1.68 -6.27
N GLY A 31 -3.60 -0.91 -5.39
CA GLY A 31 -2.96 -0.27 -4.24
C GLY A 31 -2.24 -1.27 -3.32
N ARG A 32 -2.85 -2.41 -3.01
CA ARG A 32 -2.23 -3.42 -2.13
C ARG A 32 -1.03 -4.14 -2.76
N LYS A 33 -0.94 -4.19 -4.09
CA LYS A 33 0.23 -4.73 -4.80
C LYS A 33 1.41 -3.78 -4.66
N LEU A 34 1.19 -2.49 -4.94
CA LEU A 34 2.21 -1.46 -4.77
C LEU A 34 2.74 -1.42 -3.32
N TYR A 35 1.85 -1.47 -2.33
CA TYR A 35 2.22 -1.53 -0.91
C TYR A 35 3.11 -2.74 -0.58
N THR A 36 2.78 -3.91 -1.15
CA THR A 36 3.55 -5.14 -0.93
C THR A 36 4.92 -5.06 -1.61
N GLU A 37 4.99 -4.52 -2.82
CA GLU A 37 6.25 -4.36 -3.55
C GLU A 37 7.18 -3.37 -2.83
N GLU A 38 6.65 -2.25 -2.32
CA GLU A 38 7.44 -1.24 -1.62
C GLU A 38 8.01 -1.74 -0.29
N ILE A 39 7.27 -2.56 0.46
CA ILE A 39 7.74 -3.15 1.73
C ILE A 39 8.83 -4.20 1.53
N ASN A 40 8.85 -4.87 0.38
CA ASN A 40 9.82 -5.92 0.07
C ASN A 40 11.08 -5.41 -0.65
N ALA A 41 11.06 -4.16 -1.14
CA ALA A 41 12.19 -3.51 -1.80
C ALA A 41 13.29 -3.11 -0.81
#